data_AF-A0A6N9T7U7-F1
#
_entry.id   AF-A0A6N9T7U7-F1
#
_cell.length_a   1.000
_cell.length_b   1.000
_cell.length_c   1.000
_cell.angle_alpha   90.00
_cell.angle_beta   90.00
_cell.angle_gamma   90.00
#
_symmetry.space_group_name_H-M   'P 1'
#
loop_
_entity.id
_entity.type
_entity.pdbx_description
1 polymer ?
#
loop_
_entity_poly.entity_id
_entity_poly.type
_entity_poly.pdbx_seq_one_letter_code
_entity_poly.pdbx_strand_id
1 'polypeptide(L)'
;MTMTGQSNFEPFELSWTDDEADKLSKRFFEEDPFHDGRERKIHPSLLSADDIVEYVRRTAMVTPFYGTKKKLKHASYEDCIGKKAYIYGKEGIKELRRNKDGYLKIPANEIVFVESGVQFRLPRYIAARFNLQIKHVHRGLLLGTGPLVDPGFRGRLLIPLHNLTSEHYYIHEDDGFIWIEFTRTTYDQDRPSPYGDYPTYKAISDGKKWLDKAAFDDYKQRSVLIRSSIRPFVRRVEKKADAAFDRVKELQRFGLIAALTLVVTFGLIMLSEIYTNRSFMQNAYGLWMAEGMVPALKAGDLESDVQRLDELTQSLQMQIDTLRAENAALRGQFKASAAPSAEPSSSR
;
A
#
# COMPACT_ATOMS: atom_id res chain seq x y z
N MET A 1 9.14 1.60 -51.81
CA MET A 1 7.72 2.05 -51.89
C MET A 1 7.16 2.03 -50.48
N THR A 2 7.27 3.14 -49.77
CA THR A 2 6.83 3.31 -48.38
C THR A 2 5.35 3.65 -48.42
N MET A 3 4.49 2.65 -48.26
CA MET A 3 3.04 2.83 -48.12
C MET A 3 2.75 3.39 -46.73
N THR A 4 2.88 4.70 -46.55
CA THR A 4 2.35 5.42 -45.37
C THR A 4 0.86 5.64 -45.56
N GLY A 5 0.08 4.57 -45.53
CA GLY A 5 -1.37 4.64 -45.38
C GLY A 5 -1.71 4.89 -43.91
N GLN A 6 -1.64 6.15 -43.46
CA GLN A 6 -2.31 6.52 -42.21
C GLN A 6 -3.81 6.39 -42.44
N SER A 7 -4.42 5.31 -41.93
CA SER A 7 -5.87 5.23 -41.87
C SER A 7 -6.38 6.38 -41.01
N ASN A 8 -7.29 7.18 -41.57
CA ASN A 8 -8.00 8.23 -40.85
C ASN A 8 -8.94 7.55 -39.85
N PHE A 9 -8.40 7.21 -38.68
CA PHE A 9 -9.19 6.75 -37.56
C PHE A 9 -9.90 7.95 -36.93
N GLU A 10 -11.19 8.09 -37.22
CA GLU A 10 -12.06 9.07 -36.58
C GLU A 10 -12.55 8.54 -35.23
N PRO A 11 -12.37 9.30 -34.13
CA PRO A 11 -12.91 8.96 -32.82
C PRO A 11 -14.43 8.76 -32.89
N PHE A 12 -14.94 7.73 -32.22
CA PHE A 12 -16.39 7.51 -32.09
C PHE A 12 -16.77 7.03 -30.69
N GLU A 13 -18.02 7.28 -30.33
CA GLU A 13 -18.65 6.78 -29.11
C GLU A 13 -19.82 5.87 -29.48
N LEU A 14 -19.90 4.72 -28.81
CA LEU A 14 -21.05 3.83 -28.87
C LEU A 14 -21.80 3.94 -27.55
N SER A 15 -22.79 4.83 -27.53
CA SER A 15 -23.63 5.12 -26.36
C SER A 15 -25.04 4.58 -26.58
N TRP A 16 -25.22 3.28 -26.35
CA TRP A 16 -26.56 2.71 -26.23
C TRP A 16 -27.16 3.08 -24.88
N THR A 17 -28.48 3.22 -24.84
CA THR A 17 -29.20 3.14 -23.56
C THR A 17 -28.99 1.75 -22.94
N ASP A 18 -29.15 1.64 -21.63
CA ASP A 18 -28.96 0.35 -20.95
C ASP A 18 -29.91 -0.74 -21.48
N ASP A 19 -31.13 -0.37 -21.89
CA ASP A 19 -32.13 -1.27 -22.47
C ASP A 19 -31.76 -1.71 -23.90
N GLU A 20 -31.25 -0.81 -24.73
CA GLU A 20 -30.76 -1.14 -26.07
C GLU A 20 -29.55 -2.08 -26.00
N ALA A 21 -28.60 -1.76 -25.10
CA ALA A 21 -27.45 -2.60 -24.84
C ALA A 21 -27.86 -3.98 -24.31
N ASP A 22 -28.85 -4.05 -23.42
CA ASP A 22 -29.37 -5.33 -22.91
C ASP A 22 -29.98 -6.16 -24.04
N LYS A 23 -30.87 -5.57 -24.85
CA LYS A 23 -31.50 -6.24 -26.00
C LYS A 23 -30.46 -6.77 -26.99
N LEU A 24 -29.45 -5.97 -27.33
CA LEU A 24 -28.40 -6.36 -28.26
C LEU A 24 -27.53 -7.48 -27.68
N SER A 25 -27.13 -7.36 -26.40
CA SER A 25 -26.35 -8.40 -25.71
C SER A 25 -27.11 -9.71 -25.58
N LYS A 26 -28.43 -9.66 -25.36
CA LYS A 26 -29.28 -10.84 -25.27
C LYS A 26 -29.37 -11.58 -26.59
N ARG A 27 -29.49 -10.84 -27.71
CA ARG A 27 -29.55 -11.41 -29.05
C ARG A 27 -28.30 -12.24 -29.37
N PHE A 28 -27.12 -11.73 -29.02
CA PHE A 28 -25.84 -12.37 -29.34
C PHE A 28 -25.22 -13.11 -28.15
N PHE A 29 -26.00 -13.45 -27.13
CA PHE A 29 -25.48 -14.07 -25.92
C PHE A 29 -24.90 -15.46 -26.18
N GLU A 30 -25.58 -16.24 -27.02
CA GLU A 30 -25.21 -17.61 -27.40
C GLU A 30 -24.67 -17.66 -28.83
N GLU A 31 -25.25 -16.86 -29.72
CA GLU A 31 -24.88 -16.82 -31.14
C GLU A 31 -23.72 -15.84 -31.37
N ASP A 32 -22.58 -16.36 -31.84
CA ASP A 32 -21.42 -15.54 -32.19
C ASP A 32 -21.57 -14.97 -33.61
N PRO A 33 -21.67 -13.64 -33.76
CA PRO A 33 -21.88 -13.00 -35.06
C PRO A 33 -20.74 -13.23 -36.06
N PHE A 34 -19.59 -13.76 -35.62
CA PHE A 34 -18.43 -14.05 -36.47
C PHE A 34 -18.05 -15.54 -36.51
N HIS A 35 -18.93 -16.45 -36.04
CA HIS A 35 -18.69 -17.90 -36.06
C HIS A 35 -18.51 -18.44 -37.48
N ASP A 36 -19.51 -18.21 -38.33
CA ASP A 36 -19.61 -18.69 -39.73
C ASP A 36 -19.55 -17.56 -40.75
N GLY A 37 -19.02 -16.39 -40.35
CA GLY A 37 -19.17 -15.15 -41.08
C GLY A 37 -18.78 -15.27 -42.55
N ARG A 38 -19.77 -15.12 -43.45
CA ARG A 38 -19.57 -15.00 -44.91
C ARG A 38 -18.79 -13.73 -45.27
N GLU A 39 -18.92 -12.68 -44.45
CA GLU A 39 -18.26 -11.38 -44.61
C GLU A 39 -16.91 -11.30 -43.88
N ARG A 40 -16.85 -11.79 -42.64
CA ARG A 40 -15.62 -11.82 -41.82
C ARG A 40 -15.73 -12.91 -40.75
N LYS A 41 -14.72 -13.76 -40.66
CA LYS A 41 -14.56 -14.77 -39.61
C LYS A 41 -13.49 -14.33 -38.61
N ILE A 42 -13.78 -14.42 -37.32
CA ILE A 42 -12.81 -14.15 -36.24
C ILE A 42 -12.49 -15.47 -35.55
N HIS A 43 -11.23 -15.89 -35.56
CA HIS A 43 -10.81 -17.15 -34.94
C HIS A 43 -10.72 -17.02 -33.41
N PRO A 44 -10.81 -18.14 -32.65
CA PRO A 44 -10.58 -18.11 -31.21
C PRO A 44 -9.15 -17.64 -30.91
N SER A 45 -9.03 -16.40 -30.41
CA SER A 45 -7.75 -15.78 -30.07
C SER A 45 -7.96 -14.59 -29.14
N LEU A 46 -6.85 -14.03 -28.65
CA LEU A 46 -6.84 -12.66 -28.16
C LEU A 46 -7.31 -11.73 -29.29
N LEU A 47 -8.26 -10.86 -28.99
CA LEU A 47 -8.86 -9.97 -29.97
C LEU A 47 -7.97 -8.76 -30.25
N SER A 48 -7.84 -8.40 -31.52
CA SER A 48 -7.23 -7.13 -31.92
C SER A 48 -8.14 -5.94 -31.57
N ALA A 49 -7.62 -4.71 -31.57
CA ALA A 49 -8.44 -3.51 -31.43
C ALA A 49 -9.62 -3.48 -32.40
N ASP A 50 -9.39 -3.85 -33.67
CA ASP A 50 -10.42 -3.86 -34.70
C ASP A 50 -11.50 -4.92 -34.40
N ASP A 51 -11.09 -6.10 -33.93
CA ASP A 51 -12.03 -7.16 -33.53
C ASP A 51 -12.81 -6.75 -32.27
N ILE A 52 -12.18 -6.12 -31.28
CA ILE A 52 -12.84 -5.58 -30.08
C ILE A 52 -13.93 -4.60 -30.51
N VAL A 53 -13.60 -3.64 -31.37
CA VAL A 53 -14.54 -2.65 -31.88
C VAL A 53 -15.73 -3.32 -32.55
N GLU A 54 -15.48 -4.30 -33.42
CA GLU A 54 -16.53 -4.94 -34.19
C GLU A 54 -17.43 -5.85 -33.33
N TYR A 55 -16.85 -6.56 -32.35
CA TYR A 55 -17.64 -7.24 -31.32
C TYR A 55 -18.48 -6.28 -30.50
N VAL A 56 -17.92 -5.18 -30.00
CA VAL A 56 -18.69 -4.21 -29.21
C VAL A 56 -19.83 -3.62 -30.03
N ARG A 57 -19.61 -3.23 -31.28
CA ARG A 57 -20.66 -2.72 -32.18
C ARG A 57 -21.81 -3.70 -32.38
N ARG A 58 -21.50 -5.00 -32.53
CA ARG A 58 -22.53 -6.03 -32.78
C ARG A 58 -23.24 -6.48 -31.51
N THR A 59 -22.56 -6.52 -30.38
CA THR A 59 -23.03 -7.22 -29.17
C THR A 59 -23.32 -6.32 -27.98
N ALA A 60 -22.82 -5.08 -27.98
CA ALA A 60 -22.78 -4.21 -26.79
C ALA A 60 -22.16 -4.90 -25.56
N MET A 61 -21.15 -5.76 -25.76
CA MET A 61 -20.49 -6.50 -24.66
C MET A 61 -19.81 -5.61 -23.61
N VAL A 62 -19.56 -4.34 -23.94
CA VAL A 62 -19.02 -3.29 -23.05
C VAL A 62 -19.78 -1.99 -23.30
N THR A 63 -20.31 -1.36 -22.26
CA THR A 63 -20.91 -0.01 -22.35
C THR A 63 -20.58 0.90 -21.16
N PRO A 64 -20.38 2.21 -21.37
CA PRO A 64 -20.17 2.88 -22.65
C PRO A 64 -18.84 2.43 -23.31
N PHE A 65 -18.70 2.66 -24.62
CA PHE A 65 -17.47 2.33 -25.34
C PHE A 65 -16.98 3.51 -26.20
N TYR A 66 -15.72 3.90 -26.02
CA TYR A 66 -15.11 5.03 -26.70
C TYR A 66 -13.99 4.54 -27.62
N GLY A 67 -14.27 4.44 -28.90
CA GLY A 67 -13.30 4.07 -29.93
C GLY A 67 -12.34 5.22 -30.22
N THR A 68 -11.31 5.39 -29.38
CA THR A 68 -10.28 6.43 -29.54
C THR A 68 -8.89 5.82 -29.53
N LYS A 69 -7.91 6.47 -30.17
CA LYS A 69 -6.49 6.05 -30.13
C LYS A 69 -5.90 6.04 -28.71
N LYS A 70 -6.48 6.81 -27.78
CA LYS A 70 -6.06 6.84 -26.36
C LYS A 70 -6.59 5.60 -25.62
N LYS A 71 -7.83 5.21 -25.90
CA LYS A 71 -8.52 4.10 -25.23
C LYS A 71 -8.21 2.73 -25.83
N LEU A 72 -7.86 2.66 -27.12
CA LEU A 72 -7.55 1.40 -27.79
C LEU A 72 -6.05 1.25 -28.04
N LYS A 73 -5.51 0.11 -27.63
CA LYS A 73 -4.21 -0.43 -28.07
C LYS A 73 -4.45 -1.64 -28.96
N HIS A 74 -3.40 -2.13 -29.61
CA HIS A 74 -3.46 -3.24 -30.57
C HIS A 74 -4.30 -4.45 -30.15
N ALA A 75 -4.38 -4.79 -28.86
CA ALA A 75 -5.16 -5.92 -28.35
C ALA A 75 -5.84 -5.65 -26.99
N SER A 76 -6.05 -4.37 -26.64
CA SER A 76 -6.64 -4.03 -25.34
C SER A 76 -7.40 -2.71 -25.35
N TYR A 77 -8.40 -2.60 -24.49
CA TYR A 77 -9.19 -1.40 -24.26
C TYR A 77 -8.94 -0.82 -22.86
N GLU A 78 -8.78 0.49 -22.75
CA GLU A 78 -8.61 1.20 -21.49
C GLU A 78 -9.96 1.47 -20.83
N ASP A 79 -10.08 1.11 -19.56
CA ASP A 79 -11.19 1.58 -18.72
C ASP A 79 -10.68 2.46 -17.57
N CYS A 80 -11.56 3.33 -17.10
CA CYS A 80 -11.35 4.23 -15.97
C CYS A 80 -12.02 3.67 -14.71
N ILE A 81 -11.84 4.35 -13.58
CA ILE A 81 -12.56 4.00 -12.36
C ILE A 81 -14.05 4.32 -12.48
N GLY A 82 -14.89 3.41 -12.02
CA GLY A 82 -16.35 3.54 -11.95
C GLY A 82 -16.82 4.44 -10.81
N LYS A 83 -18.11 4.76 -10.83
CA LYS A 83 -18.72 5.77 -9.94
C LYS A 83 -18.67 5.37 -8.46
N LYS A 84 -18.67 4.07 -8.17
CA LYS A 84 -18.72 3.56 -6.79
C LYS A 84 -17.40 2.92 -6.39
N ALA A 85 -17.05 3.14 -5.13
CA ALA A 85 -15.94 2.48 -4.47
C ALA A 85 -16.32 2.18 -3.03
N TYR A 86 -15.75 1.11 -2.46
CA TYR A 86 -16.12 0.61 -1.14
C TYR A 86 -14.89 0.28 -0.30
N ILE A 87 -15.03 0.47 1.01
CA ILE A 87 -14.03 0.08 2.02
C ILE A 87 -14.73 -0.61 3.18
N TYR A 88 -14.10 -1.61 3.80
CA TYR A 88 -14.59 -2.18 5.05
C TYR A 88 -14.15 -1.31 6.23
N GLY A 89 -15.11 -0.60 6.82
CA GLY A 89 -14.94 0.09 8.08
C GLY A 89 -15.17 -0.83 9.29
N LYS A 90 -15.20 -0.24 10.49
CA LYS A 90 -15.52 -0.97 11.73
C LYS A 90 -16.96 -1.52 11.75
N GLU A 91 -17.88 -0.81 11.10
CA GLU A 91 -19.33 -1.09 11.09
C GLU A 91 -19.79 -1.83 9.82
N GLY A 92 -18.84 -2.36 9.03
CA GLY A 92 -19.14 -3.00 7.74
C GLY A 92 -18.72 -2.16 6.54
N ILE A 93 -19.35 -2.42 5.39
CA ILE A 93 -19.03 -1.78 4.11
C ILE A 93 -19.43 -0.31 4.14
N LYS A 94 -18.50 0.57 3.76
CA LYS A 94 -18.73 2.00 3.58
C LYS A 94 -18.40 2.38 2.15
N GLU A 95 -19.28 3.15 1.52
CA GLU A 95 -19.02 3.71 0.20
C GLU A 95 -18.06 4.90 0.33
N LEU A 96 -17.03 4.91 -0.51
CA LEU A 96 -16.10 6.03 -0.65
C LEU A 96 -16.63 6.97 -1.72
N ARG A 97 -16.69 8.26 -1.39
CA ARG A 97 -17.05 9.31 -2.34
C ARG A 97 -15.81 9.96 -2.92
N ARG A 98 -15.89 10.34 -4.19
CA ARG A 98 -14.91 11.21 -4.82
C ARG A 98 -14.98 12.61 -4.20
N ASN A 99 -13.87 13.34 -4.25
CA ASN A 99 -13.88 14.77 -3.90
C ASN A 99 -14.55 15.60 -5.01
N LYS A 100 -14.67 16.92 -4.80
CA LYS A 100 -15.29 17.84 -5.78
C LYS A 100 -14.52 17.92 -7.10
N ASP A 101 -13.24 17.57 -7.07
CA ASP A 101 -12.32 17.61 -8.21
C ASP A 101 -12.20 16.25 -8.93
N GLY A 102 -13.13 15.31 -8.68
CA GLY A 102 -13.18 14.02 -9.39
C GLY A 102 -12.21 12.95 -8.89
N TYR A 103 -11.43 13.19 -7.84
CA TYR A 103 -10.46 12.23 -7.30
C TYR A 103 -11.08 11.26 -6.28
N LEU A 104 -10.82 9.98 -6.48
CA LEU A 104 -11.03 8.94 -5.48
C LEU A 104 -9.77 8.78 -4.61
N LYS A 105 -9.94 8.91 -3.30
CA LYS A 105 -8.87 8.67 -2.31
C LYS A 105 -8.83 7.19 -1.92
N ILE A 106 -7.69 6.54 -2.15
CA ILE A 106 -7.36 5.20 -1.65
C ILE A 106 -6.44 5.37 -0.43
N PRO A 107 -6.92 5.08 0.79
CA PRO A 107 -6.13 5.29 2.00
C PRO A 107 -4.84 4.46 2.02
N ALA A 108 -3.84 4.92 2.77
CA ALA A 108 -2.57 4.23 2.94
C ALA A 108 -2.78 2.90 3.65
N ASN A 109 -2.08 1.85 3.23
CA ASN A 109 -2.12 0.52 3.83
C ASN A 109 -3.53 -0.11 3.91
N GLU A 110 -4.44 0.25 3.00
CA GLU A 110 -5.83 -0.21 3.00
C GLU A 110 -6.21 -0.93 1.70
N ILE A 111 -7.29 -1.69 1.78
CA ILE A 111 -7.95 -2.34 0.64
C ILE A 111 -9.21 -1.55 0.30
N VAL A 112 -9.33 -1.17 -0.97
CA VAL A 112 -10.52 -0.49 -1.52
C VAL A 112 -11.04 -1.29 -2.71
N PHE A 113 -12.35 -1.47 -2.79
CA PHE A 113 -13.02 -2.15 -3.88
C PHE A 113 -13.61 -1.12 -4.82
N VAL A 114 -13.11 -1.02 -6.05
CA VAL A 114 -13.52 0.03 -7.01
C VAL A 114 -14.26 -0.61 -8.17
N GLU A 115 -15.39 -0.01 -8.59
CA GLU A 115 -16.09 -0.48 -9.79
C GLU A 115 -15.31 -0.14 -11.07
N SER A 116 -15.50 -0.91 -12.13
CA SER A 116 -15.11 -0.52 -13.49
C SER A 116 -15.98 0.63 -14.03
N GLY A 117 -15.39 1.50 -14.84
CA GLY A 117 -16.05 2.61 -15.54
C GLY A 117 -17.04 2.11 -16.59
N VAL A 118 -16.75 0.95 -17.18
CA VAL A 118 -17.66 0.25 -18.08
C VAL A 118 -18.45 -0.86 -17.41
N GLN A 119 -19.57 -1.20 -18.02
CA GLN A 119 -20.42 -2.33 -17.68
C GLN A 119 -20.28 -3.42 -18.73
N PHE A 120 -19.97 -4.62 -18.26
CA PHE A 120 -19.79 -5.80 -19.08
C PHE A 120 -21.12 -6.51 -19.30
N ARG A 121 -21.30 -7.02 -20.51
CA ARG A 121 -22.39 -7.91 -20.94
C ARG A 121 -21.78 -8.99 -21.83
N LEU A 122 -20.83 -9.75 -21.28
CA LEU A 122 -20.04 -10.70 -22.07
C LEU A 122 -20.94 -11.82 -22.61
N PRO A 123 -20.84 -12.17 -23.90
CA PRO A 123 -21.47 -13.37 -24.43
C PRO A 123 -20.72 -14.63 -23.98
N ARG A 124 -21.28 -15.82 -24.22
CA ARG A 124 -20.72 -17.12 -23.78
C ARG A 124 -19.39 -17.51 -24.43
N TYR A 125 -19.03 -16.86 -25.53
CA TYR A 125 -17.82 -17.12 -26.30
C TYR A 125 -16.73 -16.07 -26.10
N ILE A 126 -16.92 -15.07 -25.23
CA ILE A 126 -15.91 -14.06 -24.91
C ILE A 126 -15.55 -14.13 -23.44
N ALA A 127 -14.28 -14.41 -23.15
CA ALA A 127 -13.70 -14.14 -21.84
C ALA A 127 -12.99 -12.79 -21.87
N ALA A 128 -12.83 -12.15 -20.72
CA ALA A 128 -11.99 -10.97 -20.59
C ALA A 128 -10.93 -11.16 -19.52
N ARG A 129 -9.78 -10.50 -19.67
CA ARG A 129 -8.77 -10.36 -18.64
C ARG A 129 -8.52 -8.87 -18.45
N PHE A 130 -8.19 -8.45 -17.24
CA PHE A 130 -7.77 -7.08 -17.03
C PHE A 130 -6.51 -6.99 -16.17
N ASN A 131 -5.71 -5.98 -16.46
CA ASN A 131 -4.49 -5.65 -15.75
C ASN A 131 -4.53 -4.18 -15.32
N LEU A 132 -4.00 -3.89 -14.14
CA LEU A 132 -3.82 -2.53 -13.67
C LEU A 132 -2.81 -1.81 -14.57
N GLN A 133 -3.06 -0.53 -14.89
CA GLN A 133 -2.05 0.24 -15.63
C GLN A 133 -0.75 0.31 -14.83
N ILE A 134 0.38 0.17 -15.54
CA ILE A 134 1.72 0.11 -14.94
C ILE A 134 2.04 1.33 -14.07
N LYS A 135 1.50 2.52 -14.41
CA LYS A 135 1.65 3.75 -13.60
C LYS A 135 1.08 3.61 -12.18
N HIS A 136 0.01 2.83 -12.01
CA HIS A 136 -0.59 2.60 -10.70
C HIS A 136 0.20 1.55 -9.92
N VAL A 137 0.66 0.50 -10.60
CA VAL A 137 1.52 -0.54 -10.03
C VAL A 137 2.82 0.07 -9.47
N HIS A 138 3.52 0.88 -10.26
CA HIS A 138 4.76 1.52 -9.82
C HIS A 138 4.58 2.56 -8.72
N ARG A 139 3.36 3.08 -8.52
CA ARG A 139 3.05 3.94 -7.38
C ARG A 139 2.52 3.18 -6.16
N GLY A 140 2.69 1.85 -6.13
CA GLY A 140 2.43 1.02 -4.97
C GLY A 140 0.98 0.55 -4.81
N LEU A 141 0.16 0.67 -5.87
CA LEU A 141 -1.12 -0.04 -5.92
C LEU A 141 -0.92 -1.46 -6.41
N LEU A 142 -1.54 -2.42 -5.72
CA LEU A 142 -1.54 -3.82 -6.12
C LEU A 142 -2.97 -4.28 -6.41
N LEU A 143 -3.11 -4.92 -7.56
CA LEU A 143 -4.28 -5.70 -7.95
C LEU A 143 -3.93 -7.18 -7.84
N GLY A 144 -4.80 -8.00 -7.25
CA GLY A 144 -4.63 -9.45 -7.24
C GLY A 144 -4.61 -10.02 -8.67
N THR A 145 -3.53 -10.72 -9.02
CA THR A 145 -3.28 -11.54 -10.24
C THR A 145 -4.30 -11.38 -11.36
N GLY A 146 -4.06 -10.43 -12.29
CA GLY A 146 -4.88 -10.08 -13.48
C GLY A 146 -5.98 -11.07 -13.82
N PRO A 147 -7.17 -10.94 -13.19
CA PRO A 147 -8.12 -12.02 -13.08
C PRO A 147 -8.88 -12.23 -14.39
N LEU A 148 -9.28 -13.47 -14.61
CA LEU A 148 -10.16 -13.85 -15.71
C LEU A 148 -11.60 -13.47 -15.34
N VAL A 149 -12.27 -12.83 -16.27
CA VAL A 149 -13.70 -12.56 -16.25
C VAL A 149 -14.35 -13.63 -17.14
N ASP A 150 -15.13 -14.49 -16.52
CA ASP A 150 -15.73 -15.62 -17.19
C ASP A 150 -16.71 -15.21 -18.30
N PRO A 151 -16.82 -15.99 -19.38
CA PRO A 151 -17.87 -15.80 -20.36
C PRO A 151 -19.26 -15.79 -19.74
N GLY A 152 -20.14 -14.96 -20.29
CA GLY A 152 -21.47 -14.75 -19.73
C GLY A 152 -21.54 -13.81 -18.52
N PHE A 153 -20.42 -13.23 -18.07
CA PHE A 153 -20.44 -12.24 -16.99
C PHE A 153 -21.21 -10.97 -17.40
N ARG A 154 -22.07 -10.50 -16.49
CA ARG A 154 -22.88 -9.28 -16.67
C ARG A 154 -22.81 -8.40 -15.43
N GLY A 155 -22.26 -7.20 -15.57
CA GLY A 155 -22.08 -6.27 -14.44
C GLY A 155 -20.87 -5.36 -14.59
N ARG A 156 -20.65 -4.51 -13.59
CA ARG A 156 -19.38 -3.81 -13.41
C ARG A 156 -18.44 -4.72 -12.62
N LEU A 157 -17.16 -4.71 -12.97
CA LEU A 157 -16.16 -5.42 -12.19
C LEU A 157 -15.99 -4.69 -10.86
N LEU A 158 -15.91 -5.45 -9.77
CA LEU A 158 -15.55 -4.91 -8.46
C LEU A 158 -14.10 -5.30 -8.16
N ILE A 159 -13.20 -4.33 -8.32
CA ILE A 159 -11.76 -4.55 -8.39
C ILE A 159 -11.12 -4.23 -7.03
N PRO A 160 -10.54 -5.22 -6.32
CA PRO A 160 -9.84 -4.98 -5.07
C PRO A 160 -8.47 -4.35 -5.32
N LEU A 161 -8.24 -3.16 -4.76
CA LEU A 161 -7.01 -2.41 -4.80
C LEU A 161 -6.38 -2.34 -3.42
N HIS A 162 -5.15 -2.84 -3.31
CA HIS A 162 -4.32 -2.68 -2.12
C HIS A 162 -3.38 -1.50 -2.32
N ASN A 163 -3.47 -0.49 -1.46
CA ASN A 163 -2.43 0.54 -1.39
C ASN A 163 -1.36 0.11 -0.39
N LEU A 164 -0.19 -0.27 -0.91
CA LEU A 164 0.94 -0.76 -0.11
C LEU A 164 1.89 0.36 0.33
N THR A 165 1.55 1.62 0.08
CA THR A 165 2.37 2.77 0.46
C THR A 165 1.97 3.33 1.82
N SER A 166 2.87 4.14 2.41
CA SER A 166 2.58 4.94 3.61
C SER A 166 1.69 6.15 3.31
N GLU A 167 1.48 6.48 2.04
CA GLU A 167 0.76 7.68 1.61
C GLU A 167 -0.61 7.37 1.03
N HIS A 168 -1.49 8.37 1.05
CA HIS A 168 -2.76 8.28 0.36
C HIS A 168 -2.55 8.36 -1.15
N TYR A 169 -3.26 7.49 -1.88
CA TYR A 169 -3.23 7.48 -3.33
C TYR A 169 -4.50 8.09 -3.90
N TYR A 170 -4.39 8.87 -4.97
CA TYR A 170 -5.51 9.57 -5.58
C TYR A 170 -5.60 9.18 -7.07
N ILE A 171 -6.79 8.76 -7.51
CA ILE A 171 -7.09 8.44 -8.91
C ILE A 171 -8.16 9.40 -9.40
N HIS A 172 -7.90 10.13 -10.47
CA HIS A 172 -8.93 10.95 -11.11
C HIS A 172 -9.91 10.08 -11.90
N GLU A 173 -11.16 10.51 -12.02
CA GLU A 173 -12.18 9.74 -12.75
C GLU A 173 -11.89 9.52 -14.24
N ASP A 174 -11.16 10.44 -14.85
CA ASP A 174 -10.72 10.34 -16.24
C ASP A 174 -9.37 9.63 -16.42
N ASP A 175 -8.72 9.23 -15.31
CA ASP A 175 -7.47 8.50 -15.40
C ASP A 175 -7.72 7.07 -15.89
N GLY A 176 -6.97 6.67 -16.92
CA GLY A 176 -6.90 5.27 -17.32
C GLY A 176 -6.46 4.41 -16.14
N PHE A 177 -7.25 3.38 -15.83
CA PHE A 177 -7.14 2.59 -14.61
C PHE A 177 -6.70 1.16 -14.91
N ILE A 178 -7.40 0.49 -15.85
CA ILE A 178 -7.09 -0.87 -16.27
C ILE A 178 -6.98 -0.98 -17.79
N TRP A 179 -6.21 -1.95 -18.26
CA TRP A 179 -6.26 -2.47 -19.62
C TRP A 179 -7.08 -3.76 -19.62
N ILE A 180 -8.06 -3.83 -20.50
CA ILE A 180 -8.94 -5.00 -20.69
C ILE A 180 -8.58 -5.67 -22.00
N GLU A 181 -8.27 -6.95 -21.92
CA GLU A 181 -8.02 -7.85 -23.03
C GLU A 181 -9.24 -8.75 -23.20
N PHE A 182 -9.65 -9.02 -24.43
CA PHE A 182 -10.78 -9.90 -24.72
C PHE A 182 -10.28 -11.10 -25.51
N THR A 183 -10.73 -12.29 -25.15
CA THR A 183 -10.38 -13.53 -25.82
C THR A 183 -11.64 -14.21 -26.30
N ARG A 184 -11.72 -14.47 -27.61
CA ARG A 184 -12.71 -15.39 -28.15
C ARG A 184 -12.31 -16.81 -27.80
N THR A 185 -13.16 -17.50 -27.07
CA THR A 185 -12.91 -18.87 -26.62
C THR A 185 -13.18 -19.88 -27.73
N THR A 186 -12.82 -21.13 -27.52
CA THR A 186 -13.22 -22.25 -28.38
C THR A 186 -14.66 -22.72 -28.11
N TYR A 187 -15.49 -21.89 -27.47
CA TYR A 187 -16.91 -22.15 -27.35
C TYR A 187 -17.49 -22.38 -28.75
N ASP A 188 -18.21 -23.48 -28.88
CA ASP A 188 -18.86 -23.87 -30.10
C ASP A 188 -20.36 -23.93 -29.81
N GLN A 189 -21.09 -23.00 -30.42
CA GLN A 189 -22.53 -22.86 -30.25
C GLN A 189 -23.30 -24.10 -30.74
N ASP A 190 -22.71 -24.89 -31.64
CA ASP A 190 -23.31 -26.09 -32.22
C ASP A 190 -22.95 -27.38 -31.46
N ARG A 191 -22.07 -27.29 -30.43
CA ARG A 191 -21.62 -28.46 -29.66
C ARG A 191 -22.02 -28.37 -28.19
N PRO A 192 -22.63 -29.44 -27.64
CA PRO A 192 -22.90 -29.51 -26.21
C PRO A 192 -21.59 -29.57 -25.42
N SER A 193 -21.55 -28.89 -24.27
CA SER A 193 -20.41 -28.93 -23.35
C SER A 193 -20.31 -30.30 -22.68
N PRO A 194 -19.14 -30.96 -22.71
CA PRO A 194 -18.92 -32.17 -21.93
C PRO A 194 -18.68 -31.89 -20.43
N TYR A 195 -18.45 -30.62 -20.03
CA TYR A 195 -18.03 -30.24 -18.67
C TYR A 195 -19.04 -29.33 -17.95
N GLY A 196 -20.32 -29.68 -18.03
CA GLY A 196 -21.40 -28.97 -17.33
C GLY A 196 -22.02 -27.84 -18.14
N ASP A 197 -23.07 -27.24 -17.57
CA ASP A 197 -23.88 -26.24 -18.26
C ASP A 197 -23.18 -24.88 -18.34
N TYR A 198 -23.23 -24.27 -19.52
CA TYR A 198 -22.81 -22.89 -19.69
C TYR A 198 -23.72 -21.94 -18.89
N PRO A 199 -23.19 -20.80 -18.41
CA PRO A 199 -23.99 -19.83 -17.68
C PRO A 199 -25.16 -19.34 -18.53
N THR A 200 -26.36 -19.40 -17.96
CA THR A 200 -27.56 -18.80 -18.54
C THR A 200 -27.47 -17.27 -18.50
N TYR A 201 -28.28 -16.61 -19.33
CA TYR A 201 -28.39 -15.15 -19.33
C TYR A 201 -28.95 -14.68 -17.97
N LYS A 202 -28.11 -13.98 -17.19
CA LYS A 202 -28.45 -13.49 -15.84
C LYS A 202 -28.81 -12.01 -15.85
N ALA A 203 -29.41 -11.50 -14.78
CA ALA A 203 -29.53 -10.06 -14.58
C ALA A 203 -28.14 -9.42 -14.37
N ILE A 204 -28.04 -8.11 -14.60
CA ILE A 204 -26.84 -7.32 -14.32
C ILE A 204 -26.52 -7.42 -12.82
N SER A 205 -25.29 -7.80 -12.52
CA SER A 205 -24.86 -8.01 -11.15
C SER A 205 -24.54 -6.70 -10.43
N ASP A 206 -24.80 -6.66 -9.12
CA ASP A 206 -24.53 -5.52 -8.24
C ASP A 206 -23.28 -5.80 -7.41
N GLY A 207 -22.24 -4.98 -7.58
CA GLY A 207 -20.95 -5.13 -6.90
C GLY A 207 -21.10 -5.17 -5.37
N LYS A 208 -21.99 -4.36 -4.79
CA LYS A 208 -22.16 -4.36 -3.32
C LYS A 208 -22.71 -5.70 -2.83
N LYS A 209 -23.66 -6.31 -3.56
CA LYS A 209 -24.20 -7.63 -3.21
C LYS A 209 -23.13 -8.71 -3.26
N TRP A 210 -22.21 -8.65 -4.23
CA TRP A 210 -21.05 -9.55 -4.28
C TRP A 210 -20.14 -9.38 -3.07
N LEU A 211 -19.89 -8.13 -2.67
CA LEU A 211 -19.06 -7.83 -1.52
C LEU A 211 -19.69 -8.32 -0.20
N ASP A 212 -21.00 -8.11 -0.05
CA ASP A 212 -21.79 -8.64 1.08
C ASP A 212 -21.74 -10.18 1.12
N LYS A 213 -21.88 -10.85 -0.04
CA LYS A 213 -21.77 -12.31 -0.15
C LYS A 213 -20.36 -12.80 0.18
N ALA A 214 -19.33 -12.14 -0.34
CA ALA A 214 -17.92 -12.52 -0.13
C ALA A 214 -17.47 -12.33 1.32
N ALA A 215 -18.10 -11.42 2.07
CA ALA A 215 -17.81 -11.26 3.49
C ALA A 215 -18.35 -12.41 4.35
N PHE A 216 -19.30 -13.19 3.88
CA PHE A 216 -19.81 -14.30 4.68
C PHE A 216 -18.84 -15.48 4.65
N ASP A 217 -18.34 -15.86 5.83
CA ASP A 217 -17.46 -17.03 6.00
C ASP A 217 -18.34 -18.24 6.34
N ASP A 218 -18.53 -19.13 5.38
CA ASP A 218 -19.36 -20.34 5.52
C ASP A 218 -18.83 -21.26 6.63
N TYR A 219 -17.52 -21.31 6.86
CA TYR A 219 -16.96 -22.15 7.93
C TYR A 219 -17.26 -21.56 9.31
N LYS A 220 -17.12 -20.24 9.47
CA LYS A 220 -17.39 -19.56 10.74
C LYS A 220 -18.85 -19.15 10.94
N GLN A 221 -19.70 -19.37 9.93
CA GLN A 221 -21.12 -19.00 9.92
C GLN A 221 -21.35 -17.53 10.34
N ARG A 222 -20.46 -16.62 9.89
CA ARG A 222 -20.55 -15.20 10.23
C ARG A 222 -19.86 -14.33 9.19
N SER A 223 -20.21 -13.05 9.17
CA SER A 223 -19.52 -12.06 8.35
C SER A 223 -18.12 -11.74 8.89
N VAL A 224 -17.12 -11.76 8.01
CA VAL A 224 -15.73 -11.38 8.25
C VAL A 224 -15.41 -10.16 7.39
N LEU A 225 -14.92 -9.09 8.04
CA LEU A 225 -14.55 -7.86 7.35
C LEU A 225 -13.31 -8.09 6.47
N ILE A 226 -13.41 -7.80 5.18
CA ILE A 226 -12.31 -7.92 4.22
C ILE A 226 -11.48 -6.63 4.28
N ARG A 227 -10.50 -6.59 5.19
CA ARG A 227 -9.66 -5.42 5.47
C ARG A 227 -8.18 -5.76 5.47
N SER A 228 -7.34 -4.75 5.29
CA SER A 228 -5.89 -4.90 5.41
C SER A 228 -5.48 -5.35 6.81
N SER A 229 -4.59 -6.35 6.89
CA SER A 229 -3.97 -6.79 8.14
C SER A 229 -2.88 -5.83 8.63
N ILE A 230 -2.35 -4.99 7.73
CA ILE A 230 -1.22 -4.08 8.00
C ILE A 230 -1.63 -2.99 9.00
N ARG A 231 -2.76 -2.32 8.76
CA ARG A 231 -3.15 -1.16 9.57
C ARG A 231 -3.41 -1.50 11.06
N PRO A 232 -4.12 -2.59 11.40
CA PRO A 232 -4.24 -3.01 12.80
C PRO A 232 -2.90 -3.35 13.44
N PHE A 233 -1.95 -3.90 12.68
CA PHE A 233 -0.61 -4.20 13.18
C PHE A 233 0.19 -2.93 13.45
N VAL A 234 0.25 -1.99 12.50
CA VAL A 234 0.95 -0.71 12.64
C VAL A 234 0.44 0.05 13.88
N ARG A 235 -0.88 0.18 14.04
CA ARG A 235 -1.48 0.83 15.23
C ARG A 235 -1.12 0.16 16.55
N ARG A 236 -0.96 -1.17 16.58
CA ARG A 236 -0.54 -1.88 17.79
C ARG A 236 0.92 -1.59 18.11
N VAL A 237 1.77 -1.47 17.09
CA VAL A 237 3.19 -1.12 17.27
C VAL A 237 3.33 0.31 17.76
N GLU A 238 2.65 1.28 17.12
CA GLU A 238 2.63 2.68 17.56
C GLU A 238 2.18 2.82 19.01
N LYS A 239 1.04 2.21 19.38
CA LYS A 239 0.53 2.27 20.76
C LYS A 239 1.51 1.67 21.78
N LYS A 240 2.22 0.60 21.43
CA LYS A 240 3.24 -0.01 22.30
C LYS A 240 4.48 0.89 22.40
N ALA A 241 4.88 1.52 21.30
CA ALA A 241 6.00 2.45 21.28
C ALA A 241 5.70 3.69 22.12
N ASP A 242 4.52 4.29 21.97
CA ASP A 242 4.07 5.44 22.77
C ASP A 242 4.06 5.10 24.26
N ALA A 243 3.48 3.95 24.63
CA ALA A 243 3.48 3.49 26.02
C ALA A 243 4.90 3.25 26.56
N ALA A 244 5.82 2.76 25.73
CA ALA A 244 7.23 2.60 26.13
C ALA A 244 7.92 3.96 26.31
N PHE A 245 7.68 4.93 25.42
CA PHE A 245 8.20 6.29 25.55
C PHE A 245 7.68 6.98 26.82
N ASP A 246 6.41 6.80 27.14
CA ASP A 246 5.82 7.36 28.36
C ASP A 246 6.46 6.73 29.62
N ARG A 247 6.73 5.42 29.62
CA ARG A 247 7.48 4.76 30.69
C ARG A 247 8.91 5.23 30.83
N VAL A 248 9.60 5.48 29.71
CA VAL A 248 10.96 6.04 29.74
C VAL A 248 10.94 7.46 30.31
N LYS A 249 9.97 8.29 29.94
CA LYS A 249 9.80 9.63 30.51
C LYS A 249 9.48 9.58 32.01
N GLU A 250 8.64 8.66 32.46
CA GLU A 250 8.40 8.42 33.89
C GLU A 250 9.69 8.02 34.61
N LEU A 251 10.45 7.06 34.08
CA LEU A 251 11.72 6.63 34.66
C LEU A 251 12.77 7.74 34.70
N GLN A 252 12.86 8.59 33.67
CA GLN A 252 13.74 9.76 33.67
C GLN A 252 13.34 10.77 34.76
N ARG A 253 12.05 11.00 34.97
CA ARG A 253 11.57 11.85 36.07
C ARG A 253 11.93 11.27 37.44
N PHE A 254 11.72 9.96 37.64
CA PHE A 254 12.13 9.30 38.88
C PHE A 254 13.64 9.27 39.08
N GLY A 255 14.43 9.07 38.02
CA GLY A 255 15.89 9.12 38.07
C GLY A 255 16.41 10.51 38.44
N LEU A 256 15.80 11.57 37.92
CA LEU A 256 16.16 12.95 38.25
C LEU A 256 15.78 13.31 39.69
N ILE A 257 14.62 12.84 40.17
CA ILE A 257 14.21 12.97 41.58
C ILE A 257 15.17 12.19 42.50
N ALA A 258 15.53 10.97 42.14
CA ALA A 258 16.46 10.14 42.91
C ALA A 258 17.85 10.79 43.01
N ALA A 259 18.36 11.33 41.90
CA ALA A 259 19.62 12.08 41.88
C ALA A 259 19.55 13.35 42.74
N LEU A 260 18.47 14.13 42.64
CA LEU A 260 18.27 15.33 43.46
C LEU A 260 18.20 14.99 44.95
N THR A 261 17.50 13.90 45.28
CA THR A 261 17.40 13.39 46.65
C THR A 261 18.78 13.06 47.20
N LEU A 262 19.61 12.34 46.43
CA LEU A 262 20.96 11.94 46.81
C LEU A 262 21.88 13.15 47.06
N VAL A 263 21.80 14.17 46.21
CA VAL A 263 22.55 15.44 46.41
C VAL A 263 22.10 16.15 47.69
N VAL A 264 20.79 16.18 47.97
CA VAL A 264 20.26 16.79 49.21
C VAL A 264 20.67 15.98 50.44
N THR A 265 20.57 14.64 50.44
CA THR A 265 21.03 13.82 51.56
C THR A 265 22.53 13.98 51.78
N PHE A 266 23.33 13.99 50.72
CA PHE A 266 24.77 14.20 50.83
C PHE A 266 25.10 15.59 51.39
N GLY A 267 24.39 16.63 50.92
CA GLY A 267 24.52 17.99 51.46
C GLY A 267 24.13 18.09 52.93
N LEU A 268 23.07 17.39 53.36
CA LEU A 268 22.65 17.34 54.77
C LEU A 268 23.65 16.57 55.65
N ILE A 269 24.23 15.47 55.16
CA ILE A 269 25.29 14.73 55.86
C ILE A 269 26.51 15.64 56.02
N MET A 270 26.96 16.31 54.95
CA MET A 270 28.09 17.25 54.99
C MET A 270 27.83 18.43 55.94
N LEU A 271 26.63 19.01 55.92
CA LEU A 271 26.26 20.09 56.85
C LEU A 271 26.20 19.59 58.31
N SER A 272 25.69 18.39 58.55
CA SER A 272 25.65 17.76 59.86
C SER A 272 27.07 17.51 60.38
N GLU A 273 27.98 17.00 59.54
CA GLU A 273 29.39 16.85 59.88
C GLU A 273 30.04 18.20 60.17
N ILE A 274 29.87 19.22 59.33
CA ILE A 274 30.40 20.58 59.59
C ILE A 274 29.88 21.15 60.92
N TYR A 275 28.61 20.89 61.25
CA TYR A 275 27.98 21.41 62.47
C TYR A 275 28.40 20.66 63.73
N THR A 276 28.51 19.33 63.66
CA THR A 276 28.99 18.49 64.77
C THR A 276 30.49 18.63 64.98
N ASN A 277 31.26 18.86 63.91
CA ASN A 277 32.70 19.08 63.96
C ASN A 277 33.08 20.56 64.18
N ARG A 278 32.11 21.43 64.53
CA ARG A 278 32.37 22.83 64.88
C ARG A 278 33.19 22.96 66.16
N SER A 279 33.08 22.01 67.09
CA SER A 279 33.95 21.87 68.26
C SER A 279 35.37 21.43 67.87
N PHE A 280 35.51 20.59 66.85
CA PHE A 280 36.80 20.20 66.29
C PHE A 280 37.49 21.36 65.58
N MET A 281 36.78 22.16 64.79
CA MET A 281 37.36 23.36 64.16
C MET A 281 37.78 24.40 65.18
N GLN A 282 37.06 24.58 66.30
CA GLN A 282 37.47 25.47 67.38
C GLN A 282 38.69 24.95 68.15
N ASN A 283 38.76 23.64 68.42
CA ASN A 283 39.93 23.01 69.04
C ASN A 283 41.14 22.99 68.10
N ALA A 284 40.92 22.77 66.81
CA ALA A 284 41.94 22.80 65.77
C ALA A 284 42.48 24.22 65.61
N TYR A 285 41.64 25.26 65.52
CA TYR A 285 42.10 26.67 65.45
C TYR A 285 42.84 27.11 66.73
N GLY A 286 42.43 26.59 67.90
CA GLY A 286 43.13 26.80 69.17
C GLY A 286 44.51 26.16 69.20
N LEU A 287 44.68 24.94 68.68
CA LEU A 287 46.00 24.33 68.48
C LEU A 287 46.80 25.02 67.35
N TRP A 288 46.13 25.48 66.30
CA TRP A 288 46.75 26.10 65.12
C TRP A 288 47.47 27.42 65.42
N MET A 289 46.91 28.22 66.32
CA MET A 289 47.52 29.48 66.77
C MET A 289 48.58 29.28 67.86
N ALA A 290 48.59 28.13 68.54
CA ALA A 290 49.53 27.84 69.62
C ALA A 290 50.87 27.25 69.14
N GLU A 291 50.93 26.64 67.94
CA GLU A 291 52.10 25.86 67.49
C GLU A 291 52.78 26.35 66.20
N GLY A 292 52.31 27.44 65.56
CA GLY A 292 53.03 28.09 64.45
C GLY A 292 53.37 27.20 63.25
N MET A 293 52.60 26.12 63.01
CA MET A 293 52.87 25.13 61.95
C MET A 293 51.90 25.27 60.77
N VAL A 294 52.46 25.46 59.58
CA VAL A 294 51.76 25.33 58.29
C VAL A 294 51.52 23.84 58.00
N PRO A 295 50.28 23.37 57.77
CA PRO A 295 50.06 21.99 57.38
C PRO A 295 50.27 21.82 55.88
N ALA A 296 51.29 21.04 55.52
CA ALA A 296 51.32 20.34 54.25
C ALA A 296 50.17 19.32 54.24
N LEU A 297 49.06 19.69 53.56
CA LEU A 297 48.10 18.71 53.06
C LEU A 297 48.88 17.69 52.23
N LYS A 298 48.82 16.41 52.59
CA LYS A 298 49.32 15.33 51.75
C LYS A 298 48.51 15.33 50.44
N ALA A 299 49.02 16.04 49.45
CA ALA A 299 48.44 16.22 48.12
C ALA A 299 48.39 14.91 47.30
N GLY A 300 49.07 13.85 47.75
CA GLY A 300 49.24 12.61 46.99
C GLY A 300 47.96 11.82 46.72
N ASP A 301 47.04 11.72 47.68
CA ASP A 301 45.83 10.88 47.49
C ASP A 301 44.80 11.58 46.58
N LEU A 302 44.63 12.89 46.70
CA LEU A 302 43.70 13.66 45.87
C LEU A 302 44.16 13.75 44.41
N GLU A 303 45.47 13.86 44.18
CA GLU A 303 46.05 13.88 42.83
C GLU A 303 45.88 12.54 42.12
N SER A 304 45.99 11.43 42.86
CA SER A 304 45.75 10.09 42.32
C SER A 304 44.28 9.85 41.94
N ASP A 305 43.32 10.35 42.72
CA ASP A 305 41.90 10.23 42.41
C ASP A 305 41.49 11.12 41.22
N VAL A 306 42.09 12.31 41.09
CA VAL A 306 41.88 13.19 39.92
C VAL A 306 42.46 12.56 38.65
N GLN A 307 43.66 11.97 38.70
CA GLN A 307 44.24 11.24 37.57
C GLN A 307 43.36 10.06 37.16
N ARG A 308 42.85 9.31 38.14
CA ARG A 308 41.98 8.15 37.89
C ARG A 308 40.65 8.55 37.24
N LEU A 309 40.09 9.70 37.62
CA LEU A 309 38.89 10.26 36.98
C LEU A 309 39.16 10.76 35.56
N ASP A 310 40.34 11.33 35.31
CA ASP A 310 40.72 11.77 33.97
C ASP A 310 40.92 10.58 33.02
N GLU A 311 41.58 9.52 33.48
CA GLU A 311 41.73 8.25 32.75
C GLU A 311 40.36 7.62 32.42
N LEU A 312 39.43 7.64 33.38
CA LEU A 312 38.08 7.09 33.18
C LEU A 312 37.32 7.89 32.13
N THR A 313 37.45 9.22 32.14
CA THR A 313 36.82 10.13 31.18
C THR A 313 37.39 9.92 29.77
N GLN A 314 38.71 9.79 29.64
CA GLN A 314 39.36 9.48 28.36
C GLN A 314 38.95 8.11 27.81
N SER A 315 38.82 7.10 28.68
CA SER A 315 38.39 5.76 28.27
C SER A 315 36.96 5.74 27.72
N LEU A 316 36.04 6.48 28.35
CA LEU A 316 34.65 6.59 27.91
C LEU A 316 34.55 7.35 26.59
N GLN A 317 35.37 8.39 26.41
CA GLN A 317 35.43 9.14 25.15
C GLN A 317 35.88 8.25 23.99
N MET A 318 36.90 7.41 24.20
CA MET A 318 37.34 6.42 23.19
C MET A 318 36.26 5.39 22.84
N GLN A 319 35.49 4.91 23.82
CA GLN A 319 34.38 3.99 23.57
C GLN A 319 33.28 4.64 22.72
N ILE A 320 32.95 5.91 23.00
CA ILE A 320 31.96 6.67 22.23
C ILE A 320 32.41 6.82 20.77
N ASP A 321 33.68 7.15 20.53
CA ASP A 321 34.19 7.36 19.18
C ASP A 321 34.30 6.05 18.39
N THR A 322 34.63 4.94 19.07
CA THR A 322 34.60 3.59 18.47
C THR A 322 33.18 3.21 18.02
N LEU A 323 32.18 3.40 18.88
CA LEU A 323 30.78 3.11 18.57
C LEU A 323 30.23 4.00 17.43
N ARG A 324 30.71 5.24 17.32
CA ARG A 324 30.37 6.13 16.20
C ARG A 324 30.97 5.63 14.89
N ALA A 325 32.21 5.16 14.89
CA ALA A 325 32.86 4.59 13.73
C ALA A 325 32.18 3.29 13.26
N GLU A 326 31.82 2.39 14.17
CA GLU A 326 31.07 1.17 13.86
C GLU A 326 29.70 1.48 13.24
N ASN A 327 28.96 2.45 13.79
CA ASN A 327 27.69 2.89 13.21
C ASN A 327 27.84 3.48 11.81
N ALA A 328 28.91 4.23 11.56
CA ALA A 328 29.20 4.77 10.23
C ALA A 328 29.50 3.66 9.22
N ALA A 329 30.28 2.64 9.63
CA ALA A 329 30.59 1.47 8.81
C ALA A 329 29.34 0.66 8.46
N LEU A 330 28.46 0.40 9.44
CA LEU A 330 27.18 -0.28 9.23
C LEU A 330 26.30 0.48 8.24
N ARG A 331 26.20 1.81 8.36
CA ARG A 331 25.46 2.65 7.40
C ARG A 331 26.05 2.58 5.98
N GLY A 332 27.37 2.46 5.84
CA GLY A 332 28.04 2.26 4.56
C GLY A 332 27.69 0.91 3.92
N GLN A 333 27.71 -0.17 4.70
CA GLN A 333 27.34 -1.52 4.23
C GLN A 333 25.88 -1.59 3.76
N PHE A 334 24.95 -0.97 4.49
CA PHE A 334 23.54 -0.89 4.08
C PHE A 334 23.34 -0.11 2.77
N LYS A 335 24.14 0.94 2.51
CA LYS A 335 24.09 1.66 1.22
C LYS A 335 24.68 0.84 0.07
N ALA A 336 25.73 0.06 0.32
CA ALA A 336 26.35 -0.77 -0.69
C ALA A 336 25.49 -1.98 -1.08
N SER A 337 24.76 -2.59 -0.12
CA SER A 337 23.83 -3.70 -0.42
C SER A 337 22.52 -3.25 -1.09
N ALA A 338 22.18 -1.96 -0.99
CA ALA A 338 21.00 -1.37 -1.63
C ALA A 338 21.28 -0.79 -3.03
N ALA A 339 22.53 -0.82 -3.51
CA ALA A 339 22.86 -0.39 -4.87
C ALA A 339 22.41 -1.48 -5.88
N PRO A 340 21.56 -1.15 -6.87
CA PRO A 340 21.11 -2.12 -7.86
C PRO A 340 22.28 -2.63 -8.68
N SER A 341 22.45 -3.95 -8.74
CA SER A 341 23.42 -4.62 -9.60
C SER A 341 23.18 -4.18 -11.04
N ALA A 342 24.11 -3.43 -11.62
CA ALA A 342 24.08 -3.06 -13.03
C ALA A 342 24.07 -4.34 -13.87
N GLU A 343 22.98 -4.56 -14.60
CA GLU A 343 22.87 -5.64 -15.58
C GLU A 343 23.96 -5.45 -16.65
N PRO A 344 24.67 -6.53 -17.03
CA PRO A 344 25.66 -6.44 -18.10
C PRO A 344 24.93 -6.20 -19.42
N SER A 345 25.27 -5.08 -20.07
CA SER A 345 24.79 -4.75 -21.40
C SER A 345 25.20 -5.84 -22.40
N SER A 346 24.27 -6.71 -22.79
CA SER A 346 24.49 -7.63 -23.91
C SER A 346 24.39 -6.84 -25.22
N SER A 347 25.55 -6.48 -25.77
CA SER A 347 25.69 -6.15 -27.18
C SER A 347 25.60 -7.44 -28.00
N ARG A 348 24.47 -7.64 -28.70
CA ARG A 348 24.38 -8.25 -30.03
C ARG A 348 22.98 -8.11 -30.62
#